data_AF-A0A933UY43-F1
#
_entry.id   AF-A0A933UY43-F1
#
_cell.length_a   1.000
_cell.length_b   1.000
_cell.length_c   1.000
_cell.angle_alpha   90.00
_cell.angle_beta   90.00
_cell.angle_gamma   90.00
#
_symmetry.space_group_name_H-M   'P 1'
#
loop_
_entity.id
_entity.type
_entity.pdbx_description
1 polymer ?
#
loop_
_entity_poly.entity_id
_entity_poly.type
_entity_poly.pdbx_seq_one_letter_code
_entity_poly.pdbx_strand_id
1 'polypeptide(L)'
;MKSLNEVSKREFALRILNVLTTNLESVKTAGVDPTIKVGMLKDLVDASFADEDAQIRIAAECRTATAKSRASTYAAYAAASGVVDMIVGTVGAKEPFSRELRSLRKAMSHATGTGTADAVAAKAEKKTA
;
A
#
# COMPACT_ATOMS: atom_id res chain seq x y z
N MET A 1 11.11 -27.24 -3.90
CA MET A 1 10.47 -25.95 -4.29
C MET A 1 9.87 -25.16 -3.13
N LYS A 2 9.37 -25.79 -2.04
CA LYS A 2 8.84 -25.06 -0.86
C LYS A 2 9.85 -24.14 -0.14
N SER A 3 11.15 -24.33 -0.36
CA SER A 3 12.22 -23.57 0.30
C SER A 3 12.63 -22.27 -0.39
N LEU A 4 12.16 -22.00 -1.63
CA LEU A 4 12.51 -20.78 -2.36
C LEU A 4 11.42 -19.71 -2.17
N ASN A 5 11.84 -18.46 -1.94
CA ASN A 5 10.95 -17.30 -2.02
C ASN A 5 10.54 -17.02 -3.49
N GLU A 6 9.58 -16.13 -3.70
CA GLU A 6 9.02 -15.84 -5.02
C GLU A 6 10.06 -15.27 -6.00
N VAL A 7 10.89 -14.34 -5.54
CA VAL A 7 12.00 -13.77 -6.32
C VAL A 7 12.93 -14.87 -6.82
N SER A 8 13.38 -15.76 -5.92
CA SER A 8 14.27 -16.87 -6.27
C SER A 8 13.63 -17.86 -7.23
N LYS A 9 12.30 -18.05 -7.18
CA LYS A 9 11.57 -18.89 -8.14
C LYS A 9 11.55 -18.26 -9.54
N ARG A 10 11.26 -16.95 -9.65
CA ARG A 10 11.30 -16.22 -10.93
C ARG A 10 12.69 -16.21 -11.53
N GLU A 11 13.70 -15.89 -10.72
CA GLU A 11 15.10 -15.91 -11.12
C GLU A 11 15.56 -17.28 -11.60
N PHE A 12 15.16 -18.34 -10.90
CA PHE A 12 15.44 -19.71 -11.34
C PHE A 12 14.83 -19.99 -12.72
N ALA A 13 13.56 -19.69 -12.93
CA ALA A 13 12.89 -19.92 -14.21
C ALA A 13 13.54 -19.13 -15.36
N LEU A 14 13.88 -17.86 -15.12
CA LEU A 14 14.59 -17.00 -16.07
C LEU A 14 15.98 -17.57 -16.43
N ARG A 15 16.75 -18.01 -15.43
CA ARG A 15 18.07 -18.60 -15.68
C ARG A 15 17.99 -19.88 -16.49
N ILE A 16 17.03 -20.75 -16.19
CA ILE A 16 16.80 -21.98 -16.97
C ILE A 16 16.43 -21.63 -18.41
N LEU A 17 15.52 -20.68 -18.61
CA LEU A 17 15.13 -20.21 -19.94
C LEU A 17 16.34 -19.69 -20.73
N ASN A 18 17.19 -18.86 -20.10
CA ASN A 18 18.39 -18.31 -20.74
C ASN A 18 19.37 -19.41 -21.14
N VAL A 19 19.61 -20.39 -20.28
CA VAL A 19 20.50 -21.54 -20.58
C VAL A 19 19.93 -22.37 -21.73
N LEU A 20 18.64 -22.70 -21.72
CA LEU A 20 18.01 -23.48 -22.79
C LEU A 20 18.02 -22.74 -24.13
N THR A 21 17.75 -21.43 -24.11
CA THR A 21 17.74 -20.59 -25.32
C THR A 21 19.14 -20.46 -25.91
N THR A 22 20.17 -20.31 -25.07
CA THR A 22 21.57 -20.19 -25.50
C THR A 22 22.12 -21.49 -26.09
N ASN A 23 21.64 -22.64 -25.61
CA ASN A 23 22.16 -23.96 -25.97
C ASN A 23 21.20 -24.77 -26.86
N LEU A 24 20.24 -24.11 -27.51
CA LEU A 24 19.10 -24.75 -28.16
C LEU A 24 19.52 -25.75 -29.25
N GLU A 25 20.53 -25.40 -30.05
CA GLU A 25 21.06 -26.27 -31.11
C GLU A 25 21.83 -27.48 -30.57
N SER A 26 22.54 -27.33 -29.45
CA SER A 26 23.21 -28.46 -28.78
C SER A 26 22.20 -29.48 -28.25
N VAL A 27 21.06 -29.01 -27.73
CA VAL A 27 19.98 -29.88 -27.25
C VAL A 27 19.29 -30.60 -28.43
N LYS A 28 19.05 -29.90 -29.54
CA LYS A 28 18.55 -30.52 -30.79
C LYS A 28 19.48 -31.58 -31.35
N THR A 29 20.79 -31.30 -31.35
CA THR A 29 21.81 -32.26 -31.79
C THR A 29 21.84 -33.51 -30.92
N ALA A 30 21.51 -33.39 -29.64
CA ALA A 30 21.36 -34.52 -28.72
C ALA A 30 20.04 -35.30 -28.92
N GLY A 31 19.24 -34.97 -29.94
CA GLY A 31 18.01 -35.66 -30.29
C GLY A 31 16.77 -35.18 -29.53
N VAL A 32 16.85 -34.06 -28.81
CA VAL A 32 15.71 -33.47 -28.08
C VAL A 32 15.34 -32.15 -28.73
N ASP A 33 14.08 -31.96 -29.14
CA ASP A 33 13.59 -30.66 -29.59
C ASP A 33 12.90 -29.92 -28.42
N PRO A 34 13.55 -28.92 -27.80
CA PRO A 34 12.99 -28.21 -26.65
C PRO A 34 12.10 -27.04 -27.07
N THR A 35 11.92 -26.75 -28.37
CA THR A 35 11.34 -25.49 -28.87
C THR A 35 9.99 -25.15 -28.25
N ILE A 36 9.06 -26.11 -28.20
CA ILE A 36 7.73 -25.92 -27.58
C ILE A 36 7.86 -25.60 -26.09
N LYS A 37 8.73 -26.32 -25.36
CA LYS A 37 8.89 -26.14 -23.91
C LYS A 37 9.59 -24.83 -23.58
N VAL A 38 10.55 -24.41 -24.38
CA VAL A 38 11.19 -23.10 -24.27
C VAL A 38 10.19 -21.98 -24.50
N GLY A 39 9.33 -22.10 -25.53
CA GLY A 39 8.24 -21.15 -25.76
C GLY A 39 7.30 -21.04 -24.55
N MET A 40 6.79 -22.18 -24.06
CA MET A 40 5.93 -22.20 -22.87
C MET A 40 6.61 -21.61 -21.62
N LEU A 41 7.89 -21.92 -21.40
CA LEU A 41 8.64 -21.38 -20.27
C LEU A 41 8.83 -19.87 -20.40
N LYS A 42 9.07 -19.36 -21.62
CA LYS A 42 9.16 -17.93 -21.88
C LYS A 42 7.87 -17.21 -21.49
N ASP A 43 6.72 -17.71 -21.94
CA ASP A 43 5.43 -17.11 -21.64
C ASP A 43 5.16 -17.06 -20.13
N LEU A 44 5.51 -18.14 -19.42
CA LEU A 44 5.38 -18.21 -17.96
C LEU A 44 6.33 -17.26 -17.23
N VAL A 45 7.57 -17.13 -17.70
CA VAL A 45 8.54 -16.17 -17.15
C VAL A 45 8.01 -14.75 -17.34
N ASP A 46 7.65 -14.38 -18.57
CA ASP A 46 7.13 -13.05 -18.88
C ASP A 46 5.90 -12.71 -18.03
N ALA A 47 4.93 -13.64 -17.92
CA ALA A 47 3.75 -13.46 -17.09
C ALA A 47 4.12 -13.25 -15.61
N SER A 48 5.06 -14.03 -15.08
CA SER A 48 5.45 -13.92 -13.67
C SER A 48 6.10 -12.58 -13.30
N PHE A 49 6.83 -11.95 -14.24
CA PHE A 49 7.40 -10.62 -14.03
C PHE A 49 6.34 -9.53 -14.21
N ALA A 50 5.44 -9.68 -15.19
CA ALA A 50 4.32 -8.75 -15.38
C ALA A 50 3.38 -8.70 -14.17
N ASP A 51 3.10 -9.85 -13.55
CA ASP A 51 2.26 -9.95 -12.35
C ASP A 51 2.93 -9.30 -11.13
N GLU A 52 4.25 -9.44 -10.97
CA GLU A 52 5.01 -8.74 -9.93
C GLU A 52 4.95 -7.21 -10.11
N ASP A 53 5.19 -6.73 -11.33
CA ASP A 53 5.11 -5.31 -11.66
C ASP A 53 3.71 -4.76 -11.37
N ALA A 54 2.66 -5.53 -11.68
CA ALA A 54 1.29 -5.18 -11.35
C ALA A 54 1.06 -5.12 -9.83
N GLN A 55 1.59 -6.07 -9.07
CA GLN A 55 1.51 -6.07 -7.60
C GLN A 55 2.18 -4.83 -6.99
N ILE A 56 3.38 -4.47 -7.48
CA ILE A 56 4.11 -3.28 -7.02
C ILE A 56 3.30 -2.01 -7.30
N ARG A 57 2.74 -1.89 -8.51
CA ARG A 57 1.89 -0.76 -8.88
C ARG A 57 0.66 -0.65 -7.99
N ILE A 58 -0.07 -1.75 -7.78
CA ILE A 58 -1.26 -1.80 -6.92
C ILE A 58 -0.89 -1.41 -5.49
N ALA A 59 0.24 -1.89 -4.96
CA ALA A 59 0.69 -1.51 -3.63
C ALA A 59 0.94 0.00 -3.51
N ALA A 60 1.50 0.64 -4.54
CA ALA A 60 1.68 2.09 -4.59
C ALA A 60 0.33 2.85 -4.67
N GLU A 61 -0.60 2.36 -5.48
CA GLU A 61 -1.96 2.91 -5.59
C GLU A 61 -2.71 2.80 -4.26
N CYS A 62 -2.64 1.67 -3.56
CA CYS A 62 -3.23 1.48 -2.24
C CYS A 62 -2.66 2.46 -1.20
N ARG A 63 -1.34 2.68 -1.20
CA ARG A 63 -0.71 3.68 -0.31
C ARG A 63 -1.23 5.08 -0.60
N THR A 64 -1.33 5.43 -1.87
CA THR A 64 -1.84 6.73 -2.32
C THR A 64 -3.31 6.92 -1.93
N ALA A 65 -4.15 5.91 -2.18
CA ALA A 65 -5.56 5.92 -1.80
C ALA A 65 -5.73 6.05 -0.27
N THR A 66 -4.90 5.35 0.51
CA THR A 66 -4.89 5.45 1.98
C THR A 66 -4.51 6.85 2.44
N ALA A 67 -3.46 7.44 1.86
CA ALA A 67 -3.05 8.81 2.18
C ALA A 67 -4.14 9.83 1.86
N LYS A 68 -4.77 9.70 0.69
CA LYS A 68 -5.89 10.55 0.26
C LYS A 68 -7.09 10.41 1.20
N SER A 69 -7.47 9.18 1.56
CA SER A 69 -8.58 8.93 2.49
C SER A 69 -8.34 9.56 3.86
N ARG A 70 -7.12 9.43 4.40
CA ARG A 70 -6.72 10.08 5.66
C ARG A 70 -6.76 11.60 5.58
N ALA A 71 -6.22 12.17 4.51
CA ALA A 71 -6.25 13.62 4.28
C ALA A 71 -7.69 14.15 4.18
N SER A 72 -8.56 13.49 3.41
CA SER A 72 -9.97 13.86 3.30
C SER A 72 -10.72 13.74 4.63
N THR A 73 -10.45 12.68 5.40
CA THR A 73 -11.04 12.49 6.73
C THR A 73 -10.63 13.60 7.69
N TYR A 74 -9.34 13.95 7.70
CA TYR A 74 -8.82 15.05 8.50
C TYR A 74 -9.44 16.40 8.09
N ALA A 75 -9.49 16.68 6.79
CA ALA A 75 -10.10 17.91 6.27
C ALA A 75 -11.59 18.02 6.65
N ALA A 76 -12.34 16.92 6.56
CA ALA A 76 -13.75 16.88 6.97
C ALA A 76 -13.91 17.15 8.47
N TYR A 77 -13.07 16.54 9.32
CA TYR A 77 -13.08 16.80 10.76
C TYR A 77 -12.71 18.25 11.10
N ALA A 78 -11.68 18.80 10.44
CA ALA A 78 -11.25 20.18 10.63
C ALA A 78 -12.35 21.16 10.21
N ALA A 79 -13.00 20.94 9.06
CA ALA A 79 -14.12 21.75 8.60
C ALA A 79 -15.31 21.68 9.58
N ALA A 80 -15.69 20.47 10.02
CA ALA A 80 -16.75 20.30 11.02
C ALA A 80 -16.41 21.01 12.34
N SER A 81 -15.17 20.95 12.79
CA SER A 81 -14.70 21.67 13.98
C SER A 81 -14.78 23.18 13.80
N GLY A 82 -14.40 23.70 12.63
CA GLY A 82 -14.55 25.12 12.30
C GLY A 82 -16.02 25.58 12.30
N VAL A 83 -16.94 24.74 11.83
CA VAL A 83 -18.38 25.02 11.92
C VAL A 83 -18.85 25.10 13.37
N VAL A 84 -18.39 24.19 14.24
CA VAL A 84 -18.70 24.26 15.68
C VAL A 84 -18.20 25.58 16.27
N ASP A 85 -16.97 25.98 15.97
CA ASP A 85 -16.39 27.22 16.52
C ASP A 85 -17.11 28.47 15.98
N MET A 86 -17.50 28.48 14.70
CA MET A 86 -18.31 29.54 14.10
C MET A 86 -19.68 29.67 14.80
N ILE A 87 -20.40 28.56 14.99
CA ILE A 87 -21.71 28.55 15.64
C ILE A 87 -21.60 29.03 17.09
N VAL A 88 -20.63 28.49 17.84
CA VAL A 88 -20.39 28.87 19.24
C VAL A 88 -20.04 30.35 19.36
N GLY A 89 -19.24 30.88 18.43
CA GLY A 89 -18.89 32.31 18.37
C GLY A 89 -20.08 33.21 18.04
N THR A 90 -21.00 32.75 17.19
CA THR A 90 -22.14 33.55 16.72
C THR A 90 -23.31 33.53 17.71
N VAL A 91 -23.71 32.34 18.16
CA VAL A 91 -24.91 32.15 18.99
C VAL A 91 -24.58 32.20 20.48
N GLY A 92 -23.30 31.98 20.84
CA GLY A 92 -22.82 32.02 22.21
C GLY A 92 -22.63 30.62 22.82
N ALA A 93 -21.60 30.50 23.66
CA ALA A 93 -21.17 29.22 24.22
C ALA A 93 -22.12 28.63 25.28
N LYS A 94 -23.05 29.44 25.81
CA LYS A 94 -24.02 29.01 26.82
C LYS A 94 -25.31 28.45 26.22
N GLU A 95 -25.54 28.61 24.92
CA GLU A 95 -26.74 28.06 24.29
C GLU A 95 -26.77 26.52 24.35
N PRO A 96 -27.93 25.90 24.61
CA PRO A 96 -28.04 24.44 24.73
C PRO A 96 -27.47 23.70 23.51
N PHE A 97 -27.77 24.16 22.30
CA PHE A 97 -27.26 23.59 21.05
C PHE A 97 -25.74 23.75 20.89
N SER A 98 -25.17 24.90 21.26
CA SER A 98 -23.71 25.12 21.29
C SER A 98 -22.99 24.16 22.24
N ARG A 99 -23.60 23.83 23.38
CA ARG A 99 -23.06 22.84 24.33
C ARG A 99 -23.09 21.43 23.74
N GLU A 100 -24.17 21.07 23.06
CA GLU A 100 -24.33 19.77 22.41
C GLU A 100 -23.26 19.54 21.32
N LEU A 101 -23.08 20.51 20.41
CA LEU A 101 -22.04 20.44 19.37
C LEU A 101 -20.63 20.27 19.94
N ARG A 102 -20.30 21.02 21.01
CA ARG A 102 -19.01 20.89 21.69
C ARG A 102 -18.86 19.55 22.40
N SER A 103 -19.95 19.03 22.97
CA SER A 103 -19.99 17.72 23.61
C SER A 103 -19.72 16.61 22.60
N LEU A 104 -20.35 16.66 21.42
CA LEU A 104 -20.11 15.72 20.33
C LEU A 104 -18.63 15.72 19.89
N ARG A 105 -18.04 16.90 19.66
CA ARG A 105 -16.62 17.03 19.32
C ARG A 105 -15.71 16.42 20.40
N LYS A 106 -16.03 16.66 21.68
CA LYS A 106 -15.27 16.15 22.83
C LYS A 106 -15.42 14.62 22.99
N ALA A 107 -16.61 14.08 22.81
CA ALA A 107 -16.87 12.63 22.87
C ALA A 107 -16.05 11.89 21.80
N MET A 108 -15.99 12.43 20.58
CA MET A 108 -15.19 11.86 19.50
C MET A 108 -13.68 11.94 19.77
N SER A 109 -13.19 12.95 20.50
CA SER A 109 -11.77 13.04 20.90
C SER A 109 -11.38 12.12 22.06
N HIS A 110 -12.33 11.63 22.86
CA HIS A 110 -12.05 10.72 23.98
C HIS A 110 -12.25 9.25 23.60
N ALA A 111 -12.98 8.96 22.53
CA ALA A 111 -13.11 7.60 22.00
C ALA A 111 -11.77 7.02 21.49
N THR A 112 -10.74 7.84 21.28
CA THR A 112 -9.37 7.43 20.92
C THR A 112 -8.46 7.12 22.12
N GLY A 113 -9.03 7.00 23.32
CA GLY A 113 -8.34 6.65 24.56
C GLY A 113 -7.79 5.21 24.65
N THR A 114 -6.98 4.78 23.68
CA THR A 114 -5.89 3.82 23.87
C THR A 114 -4.64 4.41 23.20
N GLY A 115 -3.88 5.15 24.00
CA GLY A 115 -2.70 5.89 23.54
C GLY A 115 -1.60 5.00 22.99
N THR A 116 -1.40 5.01 21.67
CA THR A 116 -0.13 4.63 21.03
C THR A 116 0.15 5.31 19.68
N ALA A 117 -0.83 5.91 18.99
CA ALA A 117 -0.58 6.48 17.66
C ALA A 117 0.04 7.90 17.68
N ASP A 118 -0.46 8.80 18.52
CA ASP A 118 0.02 10.21 18.54
C ASP A 118 1.42 10.35 19.16
N ALA A 119 1.89 9.36 19.92
CA ALA A 119 3.24 9.33 20.47
C ALA A 119 4.32 8.98 19.41
N VAL A 120 3.93 8.42 18.25
CA VAL A 120 4.88 8.02 17.21
C VAL A 120 5.17 9.15 16.24
N ALA A 121 4.20 10.02 15.95
CA ALA A 121 4.41 11.20 15.10
C ALA A 121 5.31 12.25 15.79
N ALA A 122 5.11 12.50 17.09
CA ALA A 122 5.89 13.49 17.83
C ALA A 122 7.34 13.06 18.17
N LYS A 123 7.69 11.77 18.04
CA LYS A 123 9.07 11.28 18.24
C LYS A 123 9.89 11.24 16.95
N ALA A 124 9.27 11.34 15.77
CA ALA A 124 9.97 11.36 14.50
C ALA A 124 10.63 12.72 14.20
N GLU A 125 10.06 13.83 14.68
CA GLU A 125 10.62 15.18 14.47
C GLU A 125 11.72 15.58 15.46
N LYS A 126 11.89 14.86 16.57
CA LYS A 126 12.94 15.13 17.58
C LYS A 126 14.24 14.33 17.39
N LYS A 127 14.36 13.52 16.33
CA LYS A 127 15.57 12.71 16.06
C LYS A 127 16.41 13.20 14.88
N THR A 128 16.06 14.35 14.30
CA THR A 128 16.76 15.00 13.17
C THR A 128 17.18 16.44 13.45
N ALA A 129 17.17 16.86 14.71
CA ALA A 129 17.77 18.11 15.17
C ALA A 129 18.87 17.83 16.20
#